data_AF-I4H903-F1
#
_entry.id   AF-I4H903-F1
#
_cell.length_a   1.000
_cell.length_b   1.000
_cell.length_c   1.000
_cell.angle_alpha   90.00
_cell.angle_beta   90.00
_cell.angle_gamma   90.00
#
_symmetry.space_group_name_H-M   'P 1'
#
loop_
_entity.id
_entity.type
_entity.pdbx_description
1 polymer ?
#
loop_
_entity_poly.entity_id
_entity_poly.type
_entity_poly.pdbx_seq_one_letter_code
_entity_poly.pdbx_strand_id
1 'polypeptide(L)'
;MPSYTRGKPRDQIRAVLLGGNSYYQFKTKDLAAVNSVQESDLALLGHIKLGEGGETLPAGAIVFLRANSPKPARVTKTLTGTQGSIGTFCAAQALQNALRNGWNLSKGATTVSLRATGSRTVTAIASLSNGALYAFALNKADFESYGADLKLQGAESITSDTERSKLVSGSSLPRPGKAKLVLTTGSIFSSYCSHDAPLSNGFTRMSAERVL
;
A
#
# COMPACT_ATOMS: atom_id res chain seq x y z
N MET A 1 17.17 -22.89 -2.89
CA MET A 1 17.08 -21.90 -1.79
C MET A 1 18.00 -22.34 -0.66
N PRO A 2 18.82 -21.47 -0.06
CA PRO A 2 19.77 -21.84 1.00
C PRO A 2 19.10 -22.28 2.31
N SER A 3 19.66 -23.30 2.98
CA SER A 3 19.12 -24.00 4.15
C SER A 3 18.84 -23.14 5.37
N TYR A 4 19.59 -22.05 5.59
CA TYR A 4 19.41 -21.13 6.73
C TYR A 4 18.15 -20.26 6.66
N THR A 5 17.41 -20.31 5.55
CA THR A 5 16.10 -19.62 5.40
C THR A 5 14.90 -20.54 5.65
N ARG A 6 15.13 -21.83 5.94
CA ARG A 6 14.07 -22.83 6.15
C ARG A 6 13.55 -22.74 7.59
N GLY A 7 12.24 -22.51 7.76
CA GLY A 7 11.54 -22.77 9.03
C GLY A 7 11.46 -21.65 10.07
N LYS A 8 12.00 -20.44 9.85
CA LYS A 8 11.73 -19.32 10.78
C LYS A 8 10.36 -18.69 10.47
N PRO A 9 9.38 -18.75 11.38
CA PRO A 9 8.07 -18.15 11.15
C PRO A 9 8.21 -16.63 10.97
N ARG A 10 7.37 -16.06 10.09
CA ARG A 10 7.23 -14.60 9.95
C ARG A 10 6.05 -14.16 10.80
N ASP A 11 6.30 -14.13 12.09
CA ASP A 11 5.35 -13.85 13.16
C ASP A 11 5.31 -12.35 13.52
N GLN A 12 6.43 -11.65 13.37
CA GLN A 12 6.51 -10.22 13.69
C GLN A 12 5.78 -9.37 12.66
N ILE A 13 4.83 -8.58 13.13
CA ILE A 13 4.12 -7.57 12.34
C ILE A 13 4.83 -6.24 12.58
N ARG A 14 5.27 -5.59 11.49
CA ARG A 14 5.89 -4.27 11.55
C ARG A 14 5.24 -3.33 10.55
N ALA A 15 5.32 -2.04 10.83
CA ALA A 15 4.93 -0.99 9.92
C ALA A 15 6.06 0.04 9.78
N VAL A 16 6.08 0.73 8.63
CA VAL A 16 6.94 1.90 8.41
C VAL A 16 6.10 3.04 7.85
N LEU A 17 6.42 4.27 8.26
CA LEU A 17 5.76 5.46 7.74
C LEU A 17 6.13 5.69 6.27
N LEU A 18 5.12 5.91 5.45
CA LEU A 18 5.29 6.29 4.04
C LEU A 18 5.35 7.81 3.88
N GLY A 19 4.49 8.52 4.61
CA GLY A 19 4.32 9.98 4.59
C GLY A 19 2.95 10.36 5.13
N GLY A 20 2.81 11.58 5.66
CA GLY A 20 1.57 12.02 6.31
C GLY A 20 1.18 11.07 7.46
N ASN A 21 -0.03 10.49 7.40
CA ASN A 21 -0.52 9.50 8.36
C ASN A 21 -0.67 8.09 7.74
N SER A 22 0.08 7.80 6.68
CA SER A 22 -0.02 6.54 5.92
C SER A 22 1.15 5.60 6.21
N TYR A 23 0.84 4.33 6.46
CA TYR A 23 1.78 3.31 6.89
C TYR A 23 1.77 2.09 5.97
N TYR A 24 2.95 1.51 5.74
CA TYR A 24 3.07 0.23 5.05
C TYR A 24 3.33 -0.88 6.05
N GLN A 25 2.36 -1.79 6.22
CA GLN A 25 2.46 -2.91 7.14
C GLN A 25 2.91 -4.19 6.44
N PHE A 26 3.82 -4.92 7.07
CA PHE A 26 4.38 -6.17 6.57
C PHE A 26 4.70 -7.16 7.68
N LYS A 27 4.75 -8.44 7.32
CA LYS A 27 5.24 -9.51 8.21
C LYS A 27 6.71 -9.75 7.95
N THR A 28 7.49 -9.89 9.01
CA THR A 28 8.90 -10.21 8.98
C THR A 28 9.22 -11.31 9.97
N LYS A 29 10.38 -11.96 9.81
CA LYS A 29 11.00 -12.70 10.92
C LYS A 29 11.41 -11.71 12.00
N ASP A 30 11.68 -12.18 13.21
CA ASP A 30 12.38 -11.36 14.20
C ASP A 30 13.75 -10.93 13.63
N LEU A 31 13.86 -9.62 13.35
CA LEU A 31 15.05 -9.02 12.77
C LEU A 31 16.09 -8.72 13.85
N ALA A 32 15.67 -8.46 15.09
CA ALA A 32 16.57 -8.18 16.22
C ALA A 32 17.23 -9.46 16.75
N ALA A 33 16.63 -10.63 16.50
CA ALA A 33 17.26 -11.93 16.73
C ALA A 33 18.30 -12.32 15.67
N VAL A 34 18.59 -11.45 14.68
CA VAL A 34 19.65 -11.70 13.69
C VAL A 34 20.95 -11.10 14.21
N ASN A 35 22.02 -11.91 14.23
CA ASN A 35 23.35 -11.45 14.63
C ASN A 35 23.73 -10.15 13.91
N SER A 36 24.22 -9.19 14.68
CA SER A 36 24.65 -7.86 14.19
C SER A 36 23.50 -6.93 13.75
N VAL A 37 22.26 -7.24 14.13
CA VAL A 37 21.10 -6.35 14.05
C VAL A 37 20.50 -6.20 15.44
N GLN A 38 20.46 -4.98 15.95
CA GLN A 38 19.81 -4.67 17.23
C GLN A 38 18.45 -4.00 17.03
N GLU A 39 17.60 -3.96 18.06
CA GLU A 39 16.33 -3.23 17.96
C GLU A 39 16.57 -1.72 17.70
N SER A 40 17.70 -1.17 18.16
CA SER A 40 18.14 0.19 17.82
C SER A 40 18.38 0.39 16.32
N ASP A 41 18.90 -0.62 15.60
CA ASP A 41 19.02 -0.56 14.14
C ASP A 41 17.63 -0.47 13.49
N LEU A 42 16.63 -1.18 14.03
CA LEU A 42 15.27 -1.18 13.49
C LEU A 42 14.53 0.14 13.77
N ALA A 43 14.75 0.72 14.94
CA ALA A 43 14.29 2.07 15.26
C ALA A 43 14.87 3.11 14.29
N LEU A 44 16.16 2.99 13.93
CA LEU A 44 16.80 3.83 12.92
C LEU A 44 16.17 3.70 11.52
N LEU A 45 15.54 2.56 11.20
CA LEU A 45 14.81 2.36 9.95
C LEU A 45 13.38 2.89 9.99
N GLY A 46 12.93 3.41 11.15
CA GLY A 46 11.56 3.84 11.38
C GLY A 46 10.57 2.68 11.46
N HIS A 47 11.00 1.50 11.91
CA HIS A 47 10.11 0.37 12.12
C HIS A 47 9.31 0.55 13.40
N ILE A 48 8.00 0.39 13.27
CA ILE A 48 7.08 0.29 14.40
C ILE A 48 6.71 -1.19 14.52
N LYS A 49 7.05 -1.81 15.66
CA LYS A 49 6.60 -3.17 15.98
C LYS A 49 5.13 -3.10 16.39
N LEU A 50 4.28 -3.92 15.78
CA LEU A 50 2.84 -3.98 16.08
C LEU A 50 2.50 -5.30 16.76
N GLY A 51 1.50 -5.29 17.65
CA GLY A 51 1.03 -6.46 18.38
C GLY A 51 1.61 -6.56 19.79
N GLU A 52 1.83 -7.79 20.27
CA GLU A 52 2.26 -8.05 21.65
C GLU A 52 3.63 -7.42 21.95
N GLY A 53 3.66 -6.56 22.98
CA GLY A 53 4.85 -5.78 23.34
C GLY A 53 5.32 -4.79 22.26
N GLY A 54 4.44 -4.41 21.33
CA GLY A 54 4.68 -3.41 20.30
C GLY A 54 3.96 -2.08 20.57
N GLU A 55 4.21 -1.11 19.71
CA GLU A 55 3.53 0.18 19.70
C GLU A 55 2.21 0.10 18.92
N THR A 56 1.27 0.98 19.26
CA THR A 56 0.06 1.21 18.46
C THR A 56 0.32 2.28 17.43
N LEU A 57 -0.25 2.14 16.23
CA LEU A 57 -0.22 3.21 15.25
C LEU A 57 -1.07 4.40 15.73
N PRO A 58 -0.74 5.64 15.32
CA PRO A 58 -1.53 6.81 15.66
C PRO A 58 -3.01 6.66 15.26
N ALA A 59 -3.90 7.31 16.02
CA ALA A 59 -5.31 7.32 15.70
C ALA A 59 -5.54 7.90 14.29
N GLY A 60 -6.42 7.26 13.51
CA GLY A 60 -6.71 7.64 12.13
C GLY A 60 -5.60 7.27 11.12
N ALA A 61 -4.61 6.47 11.52
CA ALA A 61 -3.58 5.98 10.60
C ALA A 61 -4.19 5.17 9.46
N ILE A 62 -3.76 5.46 8.23
CA ILE A 62 -4.14 4.69 7.05
C ILE A 62 -3.08 3.61 6.85
N VAL A 63 -3.49 2.34 6.89
CA VAL A 63 -2.54 1.23 6.84
C VAL A 63 -2.70 0.44 5.54
N PHE A 64 -1.61 0.32 4.80
CA PHE A 64 -1.54 -0.42 3.56
C PHE A 64 -0.85 -1.77 3.78
N LEU A 65 -1.59 -2.87 3.58
CA LEU A 65 -1.01 -4.21 3.50
C LEU A 65 -0.77 -4.61 2.05
N ARG A 66 0.47 -5.05 1.81
CA ARG A 66 0.92 -5.65 0.55
C ARG A 66 0.64 -4.76 -0.67
N ALA A 67 0.62 -3.44 -0.49
CA ALA A 67 0.48 -2.51 -1.60
C ALA A 67 1.61 -2.68 -2.63
N ASN A 68 1.25 -2.52 -3.91
CA ASN A 68 2.22 -2.39 -4.98
C ASN A 68 2.82 -0.97 -4.97
N SER A 69 1.94 0.01 -4.78
CA SER A 69 2.29 1.41 -4.52
C SER A 69 1.27 2.01 -3.56
N PRO A 70 1.65 2.91 -2.65
CA PRO A 70 3.01 3.28 -2.33
C PRO A 70 3.74 2.11 -1.63
N LYS A 71 5.04 2.00 -1.89
CA LYS A 71 5.90 1.00 -1.27
C LYS A 71 7.15 1.69 -0.73
N PRO A 72 7.51 1.45 0.54
CA PRO A 72 8.68 2.09 1.12
C PRO A 72 9.96 1.57 0.46
N ALA A 73 11.03 2.35 0.59
CA ALA A 73 12.35 1.92 0.17
C ALA A 73 12.73 0.62 0.88
N ARG A 74 13.53 -0.21 0.21
CA ARG A 74 14.16 -1.38 0.83
C ARG A 74 15.63 -1.12 1.01
N VAL A 75 16.11 -1.41 2.21
CA VAL A 75 17.51 -1.32 2.58
C VAL A 75 18.05 -2.69 2.97
N THR A 76 19.35 -2.86 2.80
CA THR A 76 20.07 -4.09 3.14
C THR A 76 21.31 -3.78 3.96
N LYS A 77 21.55 -4.54 5.03
CA LYS A 77 22.78 -4.51 5.82
C LYS A 77 23.56 -5.78 5.53
N THR A 78 24.83 -5.65 5.18
CA THR A 78 25.75 -6.79 5.07
C THR A 78 26.08 -7.27 6.47
N LEU A 79 26.04 -8.58 6.69
CA LEU A 79 26.29 -9.18 7.99
C LEU A 79 27.56 -10.03 7.92
N THR A 80 28.24 -10.15 9.05
CA THR A 80 29.33 -11.10 9.24
C THR A 80 28.76 -12.47 9.67
N GLY A 81 29.30 -13.56 9.11
CA GLY A 81 28.88 -14.93 9.44
C GLY A 81 28.03 -15.62 8.37
N THR A 82 27.24 -16.63 8.77
CA THR A 82 26.58 -17.59 7.86
C THR A 82 25.46 -16.98 7.01
N GLN A 83 24.83 -15.89 7.47
CA GLN A 83 23.87 -15.11 6.69
C GLN A 83 24.60 -13.87 6.15
N GLY A 84 24.83 -13.76 4.85
CA GLY A 84 25.65 -12.67 4.27
C GLY A 84 24.98 -11.29 4.26
N SER A 85 23.65 -11.21 4.31
CA SER A 85 22.93 -9.94 4.39
C SER A 85 21.52 -10.08 4.94
N ILE A 86 20.95 -8.95 5.37
CA ILE A 86 19.55 -8.83 5.76
C ILE A 86 18.92 -7.62 5.08
N GLY A 87 17.71 -7.80 4.56
CA GLY A 87 16.98 -6.75 3.88
C GLY A 87 15.62 -6.50 4.50
N THR A 88 15.23 -5.24 4.61
CA THR A 88 13.92 -4.85 5.12
C THR A 88 13.49 -3.49 4.57
N PHE A 89 12.28 -3.05 4.91
CA PHE A 89 11.76 -1.75 4.49
C PHE A 89 12.31 -0.61 5.35
N CYS A 90 12.31 0.62 4.83
CA CYS A 90 12.76 1.80 5.55
C CYS A 90 11.76 2.94 5.33
N ALA A 91 11.42 3.64 6.41
CA ALA A 91 10.59 4.84 6.31
C ALA A 91 11.32 5.93 5.51
N ALA A 92 10.58 6.74 4.75
CA ALA A 92 11.18 7.75 3.86
C ALA A 92 12.11 8.72 4.63
N GLN A 93 11.64 9.21 5.78
CA GLN A 93 12.40 10.11 6.66
C GLN A 93 13.60 9.46 7.34
N ALA A 94 13.62 8.13 7.44
CA ALA A 94 14.67 7.36 8.09
C ALA A 94 15.82 6.99 7.15
N LEU A 95 15.62 7.12 5.83
CA LEU A 95 16.54 6.59 4.83
C LEU A 95 17.96 7.16 4.95
N GLN A 96 18.10 8.48 5.08
CA GLN A 96 19.42 9.11 5.19
C GLN A 96 20.19 8.65 6.44
N ASN A 97 19.49 8.53 7.56
CA ASN A 97 20.08 8.03 8.80
C ASN A 97 20.45 6.55 8.70
N ALA A 98 19.61 5.74 8.06
CA ALA A 98 19.90 4.33 7.80
C ALA A 98 21.19 4.18 6.98
N LEU A 99 21.34 4.95 5.89
CA LEU A 99 22.53 4.91 5.03
C LEU A 99 23.81 5.27 5.78
N ARG A 100 23.76 6.29 6.65
CA ARG A 100 24.90 6.66 7.52
C ARG A 100 25.27 5.56 8.51
N ASN A 101 24.32 4.71 8.90
CA ASN A 101 24.52 3.59 9.82
C ASN A 101 24.81 2.26 9.10
N GLY A 102 25.36 2.32 7.88
CA GLY A 102 25.86 1.15 7.16
C GLY A 102 24.79 0.30 6.47
N TRP A 103 23.55 0.80 6.38
CA TRP A 103 22.55 0.21 5.49
C TRP A 103 22.78 0.69 4.06
N ASN A 104 22.45 -0.15 3.09
CA ASN A 104 22.54 0.17 1.67
C ASN A 104 21.16 0.16 1.03
N LEU A 105 20.87 1.12 0.15
CA LEU A 105 19.62 1.13 -0.61
C LEU A 105 19.62 -0.02 -1.63
N SER A 106 18.69 -0.96 -1.47
CA SER A 106 18.51 -2.09 -2.40
C SER A 106 17.36 -1.86 -3.39
N LYS A 107 16.35 -1.07 -2.99
CA LYS A 107 15.25 -0.66 -3.87
C LYS A 107 14.71 0.70 -3.42
N GLY A 108 14.56 1.62 -4.35
CA GLY A 108 13.91 2.91 -4.10
C GLY A 108 12.45 2.77 -3.67
N ALA A 109 11.93 3.78 -2.97
CA ALA A 109 10.51 3.87 -2.69
C ALA A 109 9.71 4.04 -3.99
N THR A 110 8.50 3.49 -4.05
CA THR A 110 7.58 3.69 -5.17
C THR A 110 6.34 4.43 -4.70
N THR A 111 5.88 5.39 -5.50
CA THR A 111 4.63 6.11 -5.29
C THR A 111 3.57 5.62 -6.28
N VAL A 112 2.33 6.04 -6.07
CA VAL A 112 1.24 5.78 -7.02
C VAL A 112 1.44 6.71 -8.22
N SER A 113 1.57 6.15 -9.42
CA SER A 113 1.59 6.92 -10.65
C SER A 113 0.16 7.17 -11.13
N LEU A 114 -0.17 8.44 -11.32
CA LEU A 114 -1.44 8.86 -11.88
C LEU A 114 -1.25 9.08 -13.39
N ARG A 115 -2.05 8.38 -14.21
CA ARG A 115 -2.02 8.55 -15.67
C ARG A 115 -2.92 9.71 -16.07
N ALA A 116 -2.41 10.56 -16.97
CA ALA A 116 -3.14 11.70 -17.49
C ALA A 116 -4.29 11.31 -18.45
N THR A 117 -5.24 12.22 -18.59
CA THR A 117 -6.55 12.11 -19.28
C THR A 117 -6.47 11.84 -20.80
N GLY A 118 -5.30 11.95 -21.42
CA GLY A 118 -5.07 11.72 -22.85
C GLY A 118 -4.86 10.25 -23.26
N SER A 119 -4.77 9.33 -22.31
CA SER A 119 -4.53 7.90 -22.54
C SER A 119 -5.85 7.12 -22.72
N ARG A 120 -5.80 6.00 -23.49
CA ARG A 120 -6.92 5.04 -23.58
C ARG A 120 -7.32 4.45 -22.22
N THR A 121 -6.39 4.45 -21.28
CA THR A 121 -6.56 4.01 -19.91
C THR A 121 -6.29 5.18 -18.97
N VAL A 122 -7.23 5.46 -18.07
CA VAL A 122 -7.15 6.50 -17.06
C VAL A 122 -6.92 5.88 -15.68
N THR A 123 -6.37 6.66 -14.74
CA THR A 123 -6.34 6.26 -13.33
C THR A 123 -7.66 6.67 -12.69
N ALA A 124 -8.49 5.67 -12.39
CA ALA A 124 -9.70 5.85 -11.59
C ALA A 124 -9.36 5.67 -10.11
N ILE A 125 -9.98 6.49 -9.27
CA ILE A 125 -9.73 6.54 -7.83
C ILE A 125 -11.06 6.31 -7.10
N ALA A 126 -11.11 5.26 -6.29
CA ALA A 126 -12.23 5.00 -5.39
C ALA A 126 -11.91 5.52 -3.98
N SER A 127 -12.83 6.27 -3.39
CA SER A 127 -12.74 6.70 -1.99
C SER A 127 -13.21 5.59 -1.04
N LEU A 128 -12.47 5.42 0.04
CA LEU A 128 -12.71 4.40 1.06
C LEU A 128 -13.22 5.04 2.34
N SER A 129 -13.95 4.29 3.15
CA SER A 129 -14.54 4.75 4.42
C SER A 129 -13.50 5.19 5.45
N ASN A 130 -12.30 4.63 5.40
CA ASN A 130 -11.17 5.03 6.24
C ASN A 130 -10.39 6.23 5.69
N GLY A 131 -10.86 6.87 4.62
CA GLY A 131 -10.23 8.03 3.99
C GLY A 131 -9.09 7.71 3.02
N ALA A 132 -8.77 6.43 2.78
CA ALA A 132 -7.81 6.05 1.75
C ALA A 132 -8.37 6.23 0.33
N LEU A 133 -7.47 6.45 -0.63
CA LEU A 133 -7.81 6.65 -2.03
C LEU A 133 -7.23 5.50 -2.87
N TYR A 134 -8.08 4.59 -3.35
CA TYR A 134 -7.62 3.42 -4.10
C TYR A 134 -7.56 3.71 -5.60
N ALA A 135 -6.34 3.82 -6.13
CA ALA A 135 -6.06 4.06 -7.53
C ALA A 135 -5.92 2.74 -8.32
N PHE A 136 -6.65 2.66 -9.43
CA PHE A 136 -6.60 1.55 -10.36
C PHE A 136 -6.76 2.03 -11.81
N ALA A 137 -6.32 1.19 -12.75
CA ALA A 137 -6.47 1.47 -14.17
C ALA A 137 -7.88 1.11 -14.63
N LEU A 138 -8.53 2.03 -15.36
CA LEU A 138 -9.82 1.80 -16.02
C LEU A 138 -9.76 2.33 -17.45
N ASN A 139 -10.49 1.72 -18.38
CA ASN A 139 -10.60 2.26 -19.74
C ASN A 139 -11.30 3.63 -19.68
N LYS A 140 -10.86 4.55 -20.54
CA LYS A 140 -11.40 5.91 -20.58
C LYS A 140 -12.91 5.93 -20.86
N ALA A 141 -13.37 5.15 -21.85
CA ALA A 141 -14.80 5.08 -22.19
C ALA A 141 -15.65 4.54 -21.04
N ASP A 142 -15.16 3.53 -20.31
CA ASP A 142 -15.85 2.97 -19.15
C ASP A 142 -15.88 3.97 -17.98
N PHE A 143 -14.80 4.73 -17.79
CA PHE A 143 -14.75 5.79 -16.77
C PHE A 143 -15.72 6.92 -17.08
N GLU A 144 -15.77 7.39 -18.33
CA GLU A 144 -16.70 8.44 -18.76
C GLU A 144 -18.16 7.99 -18.67
N SER A 145 -18.44 6.71 -18.98
CA SER A 145 -19.80 6.17 -18.97
C SER A 145 -20.31 5.83 -17.57
N TYR A 146 -19.45 5.28 -16.71
CA TYR A 146 -19.87 4.66 -15.43
C TYR A 146 -19.19 5.23 -14.19
N GLY A 147 -18.18 6.10 -14.36
CA GLY A 147 -17.41 6.65 -13.24
C GLY A 147 -18.27 7.41 -12.24
N ALA A 148 -19.25 8.18 -12.72
CA ALA A 148 -20.17 8.94 -11.86
C ALA A 148 -21.05 8.02 -10.98
N ASP A 149 -21.64 6.96 -11.56
CA ASP A 149 -22.48 5.99 -10.84
C ASP A 149 -21.70 5.23 -9.76
N LEU A 150 -20.40 5.00 -10.01
CA LEU A 150 -19.48 4.34 -9.08
C LEU A 150 -18.77 5.33 -8.13
N LYS A 151 -19.07 6.63 -8.22
CA LYS A 151 -18.41 7.75 -7.51
C LYS A 151 -16.88 7.71 -7.61
N LEU A 152 -16.36 7.40 -8.80
CA LEU A 152 -14.92 7.37 -9.07
C LEU A 152 -14.42 8.77 -9.41
N GLN A 153 -13.23 9.09 -8.91
CA GLN A 153 -12.52 10.34 -9.23
C GLN A 153 -11.41 10.06 -10.25
N GLY A 154 -11.10 11.06 -11.09
CA GLY A 154 -9.99 11.01 -12.03
C GLY A 154 -8.66 11.41 -11.37
N ALA A 155 -7.56 11.23 -12.10
CA ALA A 155 -6.22 11.61 -11.64
C ALA A 155 -6.11 13.12 -11.31
N GLU A 156 -6.85 13.94 -12.04
CA GLU A 156 -6.90 15.40 -11.93
C GLU A 156 -7.51 15.91 -10.61
N SER A 157 -8.27 15.08 -9.88
CA SER A 157 -8.82 15.50 -8.58
C SER A 157 -7.74 15.60 -7.50
N ILE A 158 -6.59 14.96 -7.69
CA ILE A 158 -5.52 14.90 -6.70
C ILE A 158 -4.56 16.08 -6.91
N THR A 159 -4.77 17.13 -6.12
CA THR A 159 -4.03 18.40 -6.26
C THR A 159 -3.01 18.62 -5.14
N SER A 160 -3.25 18.05 -3.95
CA SER A 160 -2.40 18.26 -2.77
C SER A 160 -1.53 17.05 -2.44
N ASP A 161 -0.37 17.30 -1.81
CA ASP A 161 0.49 16.21 -1.30
C ASP A 161 -0.16 15.41 -0.18
N THR A 162 -1.06 16.05 0.58
CA THR A 162 -1.86 15.37 1.60
C THR A 162 -2.77 14.31 0.98
N GLU A 163 -3.43 14.60 -0.14
CA GLU A 163 -4.23 13.60 -0.86
C GLU A 163 -3.35 12.53 -1.51
N ARG A 164 -2.21 12.92 -2.09
CA ARG A 164 -1.25 11.95 -2.66
C ARG A 164 -0.77 10.95 -1.62
N SER A 165 -0.61 11.37 -0.36
CA SER A 165 -0.19 10.50 0.74
C SER A 165 -1.22 9.42 1.08
N LYS A 166 -2.50 9.62 0.72
CA LYS A 166 -3.61 8.68 0.96
C LYS A 166 -3.82 7.70 -0.19
N LEU A 167 -3.14 7.91 -1.32
CA LEU A 167 -3.27 7.05 -2.49
C LEU A 167 -2.67 5.67 -2.23
N VAL A 168 -3.34 4.64 -2.77
CA VAL A 168 -2.86 3.27 -2.76
C VAL A 168 -3.28 2.53 -4.02
N SER A 169 -2.48 1.58 -4.47
CA SER A 169 -2.74 0.72 -5.62
C SER A 169 -2.22 -0.69 -5.36
N GLY A 170 -3.04 -1.68 -5.74
CA GLY A 170 -2.68 -3.09 -5.62
C GLY A 170 -2.54 -3.57 -4.18
N SER A 171 -3.09 -2.87 -3.18
CA SER A 171 -3.15 -3.35 -1.80
C SER A 171 -4.15 -4.49 -1.63
N SER A 172 -3.84 -5.38 -0.70
CA SER A 172 -4.83 -6.35 -0.20
C SER A 172 -5.80 -5.71 0.79
N LEU A 173 -5.31 -4.74 1.56
CA LEU A 173 -6.07 -3.89 2.48
C LEU A 173 -5.40 -2.51 2.52
N PRO A 174 -6.14 -1.40 2.45
CA PRO A 174 -7.57 -1.36 2.20
C PRO A 174 -7.86 -1.67 0.72
N ARG A 175 -9.07 -2.14 0.42
CA ARG A 175 -9.51 -2.48 -0.94
C ARG A 175 -10.99 -2.10 -1.12
N PRO A 176 -11.33 -1.36 -2.19
CA PRO A 176 -12.71 -0.96 -2.46
C PRO A 176 -13.61 -2.15 -2.76
N GLY A 177 -14.91 -1.94 -2.53
CA GLY A 177 -15.94 -2.85 -2.99
C GLY A 177 -15.98 -2.94 -4.51
N LYS A 178 -16.62 -3.97 -5.03
CA LYS A 178 -16.86 -4.14 -6.46
C LYS A 178 -18.34 -4.05 -6.76
N ALA A 179 -18.67 -3.47 -7.91
CA ALA A 179 -20.01 -3.46 -8.46
C ALA A 179 -19.99 -4.01 -9.89
N LYS A 180 -21.13 -4.53 -10.34
CA LYS A 180 -21.34 -4.97 -11.71
C LYS A 180 -22.61 -4.38 -12.30
N LEU A 181 -22.62 -4.19 -13.61
CA LEU A 181 -23.77 -3.82 -14.41
C LEU A 181 -23.91 -4.84 -15.54
N VAL A 182 -25.13 -5.33 -15.77
CA VAL A 182 -25.45 -6.15 -16.94
C VAL A 182 -25.92 -5.20 -18.03
N LEU A 183 -25.18 -5.15 -19.13
CA LEU A 183 -25.48 -4.29 -20.27
C LEU A 183 -26.63 -4.89 -21.09
N THR A 184 -27.29 -4.04 -21.89
CA THR A 184 -28.43 -4.45 -22.73
C THR A 184 -28.06 -5.55 -23.73
N THR A 185 -26.78 -5.64 -24.10
CA THR A 185 -26.22 -6.70 -24.96
C THR A 185 -26.01 -8.03 -24.23
N GLY A 186 -26.29 -8.11 -22.93
CA GLY A 186 -26.05 -9.27 -22.07
C GLY A 186 -24.62 -9.37 -21.52
N SER A 187 -23.70 -8.48 -21.91
CA SER A 187 -22.35 -8.46 -21.35
C SER A 187 -22.31 -7.86 -19.94
N ILE A 188 -21.29 -8.20 -19.16
CA ILE A 188 -21.15 -7.74 -17.77
C ILE A 188 -19.99 -6.76 -17.67
N PHE A 189 -20.29 -5.52 -17.30
CA PHE A 189 -19.27 -4.58 -16.84
C PHE A 189 -19.07 -4.76 -15.33
N SER A 190 -17.82 -4.78 -14.88
CA SER A 190 -17.52 -4.82 -13.44
C SER A 190 -16.29 -3.98 -13.12
N SER A 191 -16.37 -3.22 -12.03
CA SER A 191 -15.29 -2.33 -11.59
C SER A 191 -15.34 -2.15 -10.07
N TYR A 192 -14.32 -1.50 -9.51
CA TYR A 192 -14.38 -1.03 -8.14
C TYR A 192 -15.32 0.16 -8.01
N CYS A 193 -15.90 0.34 -6.82
CA CYS A 193 -16.74 1.48 -6.49
C CYS A 193 -16.25 2.14 -5.19
N SER A 194 -16.50 3.44 -5.06
CA SER A 194 -16.31 4.16 -3.80
C SER A 194 -17.26 3.64 -2.73
N HIS A 195 -16.90 3.82 -1.46
CA HIS A 195 -17.67 3.34 -0.31
C HIS A 195 -19.15 3.79 -0.36
N ASP A 196 -19.34 5.07 -0.64
CA ASP A 196 -20.60 5.81 -0.65
C ASP A 196 -21.25 5.87 -2.04
N ALA A 197 -20.81 5.01 -2.97
CA ALA A 197 -21.40 4.92 -4.31
C ALA A 197 -22.88 4.54 -4.20
N PRO A 198 -23.80 5.30 -4.83
CA PRO A 198 -25.23 5.05 -4.76
C PRO A 198 -25.63 3.76 -5.48
N LEU A 199 -24.80 3.30 -6.44
CA LEU A 199 -25.07 2.14 -7.29
C LEU A 199 -26.42 2.27 -8.02
N SER A 200 -26.67 3.46 -8.57
CA SER A 200 -27.79 3.75 -9.46
C SER A 200 -27.70 2.98 -10.78
N ASN A 201 -28.73 3.10 -11.63
CA ASN A 201 -28.69 2.64 -13.03
C ASN A 201 -28.44 1.13 -13.22
N GLY A 202 -28.90 0.29 -12.28
CA GLY A 202 -28.82 -1.16 -12.40
C GLY A 202 -27.50 -1.79 -11.94
N PHE A 203 -26.60 -1.00 -11.34
CA PHE A 203 -25.42 -1.55 -10.68
C PHE A 203 -25.80 -2.41 -9.46
N THR A 204 -25.16 -3.56 -9.33
CA THR A 204 -25.31 -4.45 -8.18
C THR A 204 -23.97 -4.65 -7.49
N ARG A 205 -23.95 -4.55 -6.15
CA ARG A 205 -22.74 -4.73 -5.35
C ARG A 205 -22.33 -6.21 -5.36
N MET A 206 -21.11 -6.50 -5.79
CA MET A 206 -20.53 -7.85 -5.82
C MET A 206 -19.72 -8.17 -4.57
N SER A 207 -19.03 -7.16 -4.02
CA SER A 207 -18.24 -7.33 -2.80
C SER A 207 -18.26 -6.07 -1.98
N ALA A 208 -18.27 -6.24 -0.66
CA ALA A 208 -18.09 -5.15 0.27
C ALA A 208 -16.66 -4.58 0.19
N GLU A 209 -16.53 -3.34 0.63
CA GLU A 209 -15.25 -2.73 0.95
C GLU A 209 -14.53 -3.52 2.04
N ARG A 210 -13.19 -3.53 1.98
CA ARG A 210 -12.35 -4.13 3.01
C ARG A 210 -11.34 -3.10 3.50
N VAL A 211 -11.51 -2.65 4.73
CA VAL A 211 -10.57 -1.78 5.46
C VAL A 211 -10.01 -2.54 6.68
N LEU A 212 -8.95 -2.00 7.29
CA LEU A 212 -8.41 -2.49 8.57
C LEU A 212 -9.19 -1.91 9.74
#